data_AF-A0AAV8AA49-F1
#
_entry.id   AF-A0AAV8AA49-F1
#
_cell.length_a   1.000
_cell.length_b   1.000
_cell.length_c   1.000
_cell.angle_alpha   90.00
_cell.angle_beta   90.00
_cell.angle_gamma   90.00
#
_symmetry.space_group_name_H-M   'P 1'
#
loop_
_entity.id
_entity.type
_entity.pdbx_description
1 polymer ?
#
loop_
_entity_poly.entity_id
_entity_poly.type
_entity_poly.pdbx_seq_one_letter_code
_entity_poly.pdbx_strand_id
1 'polypeptide(L)'
;MSRAIALFEFEGAEENEIGFEKGAEIVITQTYDDSDWTAGYLANDPNKTEGLFPTNYVKIQSGDENKKIIQETDQTNEISKTDNTISSNNLQEIKNENKNSNENENENEKEKEKEKEKEKEKENKNEKEKEKEKEKEKENKKEKVKKNKKEVKKKQKQNEIDSRDSITIEIRKEEVKKKKEINNDVWNLDEKSQKIVTTNQSPKETTPSKKNEKLYELQNGFIWKSNDHIVKTNIIEVTEKGIFSKTQFFKVQTEYSKMTNTVTFSWEDIRWLRSMYERNYPNVCIPPLIDLKPVERESFTTLSECRKFSSQQFLNRISEHPILSQSEMLSELFSSIDSKSFSKKKKEIEKKAHHFWKLVHHNFPVPDTKLSQQIDLMRKNLSSHSIAVNELYHRQKEISVNQYLELHNSFIYLARSFFNWSKIPFDWRTEMPEKAKKLNNSIRKAIKEIARSYKDAANKYHKQSDLEMNLLEIFFLEYEQYSSCFRLPFNHRDRSQIKYHEAEQSQLSLEKKSSGSEKDNERLENARKLVSETKQKADTITYINLVEGEYFRKLRARDTKEKLNSYVDLKLKLYGDLIQIFTKAKNMIQKIDLDD
;
A
#
# COMPACT_ATOMS: atom_id res chain seq x y z
N MET A 1 -25.20 4.56 21.81
CA MET A 1 -24.59 5.75 21.18
C MET A 1 -23.14 5.77 21.59
N SER A 2 -22.23 5.78 20.61
CA SER A 2 -20.79 5.83 20.86
C SER A 2 -20.36 7.28 21.07
N ARG A 3 -19.45 7.52 22.01
CA ARG A 3 -18.87 8.84 22.25
C ARG A 3 -17.52 8.93 21.55
N ALA A 4 -17.13 10.13 21.13
CA ALA A 4 -15.82 10.38 20.55
C ALA A 4 -15.23 11.70 21.06
N ILE A 5 -13.91 11.81 21.04
CA ILE A 5 -13.17 13.04 21.37
C ILE A 5 -12.48 13.55 20.11
N ALA A 6 -12.63 14.85 19.82
CA ALA A 6 -11.92 15.50 18.73
C ALA A 6 -10.39 15.50 18.94
N LEU A 7 -9.64 14.88 18.02
CA LEU A 7 -8.17 14.87 18.00
C LEU A 7 -7.59 16.15 17.40
N PHE A 8 -8.35 16.77 16.50
CA PHE A 8 -8.04 17.99 15.78
C PHE A 8 -9.26 18.91 15.78
N GLU A 9 -9.03 20.20 15.60
CA GLU A 9 -10.07 21.18 15.35
C GLU A 9 -10.60 21.02 13.91
N PHE A 10 -11.91 21.20 13.75
CA PHE A 10 -12.60 21.10 12.47
C PHE A 10 -13.54 22.30 12.30
N GLU A 11 -13.41 23.02 11.19
CA GLU A 11 -14.34 24.08 10.80
C GLU A 11 -15.28 23.50 9.73
N GLY A 12 -16.57 23.41 10.03
CA GLY A 12 -17.58 22.99 9.06
C GLY A 12 -17.69 24.02 7.93
N ALA A 13 -17.51 23.59 6.69
CA ALA A 13 -17.53 24.43 5.50
C ALA A 13 -18.91 24.49 4.81
N GLU A 14 -19.75 23.48 5.05
CA GLU A 14 -21.11 23.37 4.49
C GLU A 14 -22.17 23.36 5.60
N GLU A 15 -23.44 23.69 5.28
CA GLU A 15 -24.53 23.80 6.28
C GLU A 15 -24.88 22.48 6.96
N ASN A 16 -24.53 21.35 6.35
CA ASN A 16 -24.70 20.00 6.87
C ASN A 16 -23.48 19.51 7.68
N GLU A 17 -22.47 20.36 7.90
CA GLU A 17 -21.27 20.05 8.66
C GLU A 17 -21.27 20.73 10.04
N ILE A 18 -20.67 20.06 11.03
CA ILE A 18 -20.56 20.56 12.39
C ILE A 18 -19.09 20.78 12.73
N GLY A 19 -18.72 22.03 12.99
CA GLY A 19 -17.38 22.41 13.46
C GLY A 19 -17.21 22.19 14.97
N PHE A 20 -15.97 21.94 15.40
CA PHE A 20 -15.61 21.73 16.80
C PHE A 20 -14.12 21.98 17.07
N GLU A 21 -13.81 22.38 18.30
CA GLU A 21 -12.43 22.54 18.77
C GLU A 21 -11.78 21.20 19.15
N LYS A 22 -10.45 21.15 19.10
CA LYS A 22 -9.69 19.98 19.56
C LYS A 22 -10.00 19.68 21.04
N GLY A 23 -10.34 18.44 21.32
CA GLY A 23 -10.70 17.96 22.67
C GLY A 23 -12.20 18.00 22.96
N ALA A 24 -13.04 18.52 22.05
CA ALA A 24 -14.49 18.49 22.18
C ALA A 24 -15.04 17.06 22.23
N GLU A 25 -16.09 16.86 23.04
CA GLU A 25 -16.82 15.59 23.15
C GLU A 25 -18.01 15.57 22.19
N ILE A 26 -18.10 14.52 21.39
CA ILE A 26 -19.07 14.37 20.31
C ILE A 26 -19.85 13.07 20.52
N VAL A 27 -21.16 13.12 20.36
CA VAL A 27 -22.03 11.95 20.39
C VAL A 27 -22.28 11.51 18.95
N ILE A 28 -21.85 10.28 18.62
CA ILE A 28 -22.01 9.71 17.28
C ILE A 28 -23.41 9.13 17.14
N THR A 29 -24.13 9.58 16.11
CA THR A 29 -25.47 9.12 15.74
C THR A 29 -25.40 8.06 14.63
N GLN A 30 -24.52 8.24 13.64
CA GLN A 30 -24.36 7.30 12.52
C GLN A 30 -22.94 7.27 11.96
N THR A 31 -22.42 6.06 11.76
CA THR A 31 -21.19 5.78 11.00
C THR A 31 -21.54 5.16 9.65
N TYR A 32 -20.85 5.58 8.59
CA TYR A 32 -21.06 5.08 7.24
C TYR A 32 -19.86 4.21 6.85
N ASP A 33 -20.05 2.90 6.69
CA ASP A 33 -18.94 1.95 6.47
C ASP A 33 -18.14 2.20 5.17
N ASP A 34 -18.74 2.90 4.20
CA ASP A 34 -18.16 3.25 2.89
C ASP A 34 -17.76 4.73 2.78
N SER A 35 -17.76 5.51 3.87
CA SER A 35 -17.46 6.96 3.85
C SER A 35 -16.47 7.37 4.93
N ASP A 36 -15.56 8.30 4.58
CA ASP A 36 -14.65 8.96 5.53
C ASP A 36 -15.36 9.97 6.45
N TRP A 37 -16.71 9.98 6.47
CA TRP A 37 -17.55 10.90 7.23
C TRP A 37 -18.43 10.18 8.24
N THR A 38 -18.64 10.81 9.39
CA THR A 38 -19.50 10.37 10.48
C THR A 38 -20.50 11.48 10.82
N ALA A 39 -21.73 11.10 11.22
CA ALA A 39 -22.73 12.04 11.71
C ALA A 39 -22.79 12.03 13.25
N GLY A 40 -23.00 13.21 13.83
CA GLY A 40 -23.16 13.36 15.27
C GLY A 40 -23.46 14.80 15.68
N TYR A 41 -23.52 15.03 16.99
CA TYR A 41 -23.71 16.36 17.57
C TYR A 41 -22.78 16.55 18.77
N LEU A 42 -22.44 17.81 19.07
CA LEU A 42 -21.60 18.15 20.21
C LEU A 42 -22.30 17.86 21.54
N ALA A 43 -21.62 17.22 22.49
CA ALA A 43 -22.21 16.85 23.77
C ALA A 43 -22.65 18.07 24.61
N ASN A 44 -22.03 19.23 24.37
CA ASN A 44 -22.36 20.50 25.02
C ASN A 44 -23.40 21.34 24.25
N ASP A 45 -23.88 20.89 23.09
CA ASP A 45 -24.93 21.58 22.34
C ASP A 45 -26.31 21.26 22.96
N PRO A 46 -27.01 22.24 23.56
CA PRO A 46 -28.33 22.03 24.14
C PRO A 46 -29.40 21.66 23.09
N ASN A 47 -29.21 22.04 21.82
CA ASN A 47 -30.16 21.75 20.74
C ASN A 47 -29.86 20.43 20.02
N LYS A 48 -28.71 19.80 20.32
CA LYS A 48 -28.25 18.55 19.67
C LYS A 48 -28.31 18.62 18.15
N THR A 49 -27.80 19.72 17.61
CA THR A 49 -27.76 19.99 16.17
C THR A 49 -26.86 18.96 15.50
N GLU A 50 -27.44 18.10 14.67
CA GLU A 50 -26.73 17.02 13.99
C GLU A 50 -26.02 17.54 12.75
N GLY A 51 -24.78 17.11 12.55
CA GLY A 51 -23.99 17.44 11.38
C GLY A 51 -22.95 16.37 11.07
N LEU A 52 -22.36 16.49 9.88
CA LEU A 52 -21.30 15.62 9.41
C LEU A 52 -19.91 16.16 9.77
N PHE A 53 -18.99 15.25 10.04
CA PHE A 53 -17.58 15.56 10.24
C PHE A 53 -16.68 14.38 9.81
N PRO A 54 -15.38 14.62 9.50
CA PRO A 54 -14.47 13.55 9.08
C PRO A 54 -14.18 12.56 10.21
N THR A 55 -14.31 11.27 9.93
CA THR A 55 -14.13 10.18 10.91
C THR A 55 -12.72 10.17 11.51
N ASN A 56 -11.70 10.58 10.75
CA ASN A 56 -10.29 10.63 11.20
C ASN A 56 -9.97 11.82 12.13
N TYR A 57 -10.90 12.76 12.33
CA TYR A 57 -10.71 13.91 13.21
C TYR A 57 -11.10 13.61 14.65
N VAL A 58 -11.72 12.47 14.91
CA VAL A 58 -12.22 12.08 16.23
C VAL A 58 -11.69 10.70 16.62
N LYS A 59 -11.54 10.46 17.93
CA LYS A 59 -11.24 9.14 18.49
C LYS A 59 -12.49 8.60 19.18
N ILE A 60 -13.07 7.53 18.63
CA ILE A 60 -14.22 6.83 19.21
C ILE A 60 -13.78 6.13 20.51
N GLN A 61 -14.53 6.35 21.58
CA GLN A 61 -14.36 5.65 22.84
C GLN A 61 -15.16 4.36 22.83
N SER A 62 -14.51 3.23 22.50
CA SER A 62 -15.09 1.89 22.65
C SER A 62 -15.03 1.46 24.13
N GLY A 63 -16.13 0.90 24.64
CA GLY A 63 -16.34 0.56 26.06
C GLY A 63 -15.46 -0.53 26.68
N ASP A 64 -14.39 -0.99 26.01
CA ASP A 64 -13.55 -2.10 26.49
C ASP A 64 -12.11 -1.70 26.88
N GLU A 65 -11.77 -0.40 26.94
CA GLU A 65 -10.42 0.06 27.34
C GLU A 65 -10.29 0.48 28.82
N ASN A 66 -11.34 0.34 29.64
CA ASN A 66 -11.37 0.83 31.03
C ASN A 66 -10.70 -0.08 32.09
N LYS A 67 -9.73 -0.92 31.71
CA LYS A 67 -8.93 -1.73 32.67
C LYS A 67 -7.43 -1.45 32.70
N LYS A 68 -6.92 -0.48 31.94
CA LYS A 68 -5.48 -0.14 31.95
C LYS A 68 -5.11 1.25 32.44
N ILE A 69 -6.07 2.10 32.82
CA ILE A 69 -5.79 3.49 33.23
C ILE A 69 -5.80 3.68 34.77
N ILE A 70 -6.26 2.70 35.58
CA ILE A 70 -6.37 2.84 37.05
C ILE A 70 -5.17 2.22 37.81
N GLN A 71 -3.96 2.18 37.24
CA GLN A 71 -2.77 1.72 37.98
C GLN A 71 -1.57 2.69 38.00
N GLU A 72 -1.68 3.89 37.42
CA GLU A 72 -0.55 4.85 37.41
C GLU A 72 -0.84 6.22 38.05
N THR A 73 -1.98 6.40 38.73
CA THR A 73 -2.24 7.63 39.50
C THR A 73 -2.74 7.31 40.91
N ASP A 74 -1.94 6.56 41.67
CA ASP A 74 -2.05 6.48 43.14
C ASP A 74 -0.64 6.53 43.75
N GLN A 75 0.03 7.66 43.60
CA GLN A 75 0.98 8.16 44.60
C GLN A 75 0.89 9.69 44.68
N THR A 76 0.73 10.16 45.90
CA THR A 76 0.71 11.55 46.40
C THR A 76 -0.67 12.22 46.52
N ASN A 77 -1.19 12.11 47.74
CA ASN A 77 -1.84 13.14 48.56
C ASN A 77 -3.25 12.81 49.03
N GLU A 78 -3.28 12.08 50.15
CA GLU A 78 -4.29 12.22 51.19
C GLU A 78 -4.29 13.65 51.80
N ILE A 79 -5.40 13.93 52.50
CA ILE A 79 -5.74 15.09 53.35
C ILE A 79 -6.38 16.25 52.55
N SER A 80 -7.66 16.61 52.69
CA SER A 80 -8.65 16.38 53.75
C SER A 80 -10.08 16.56 53.19
N LYS A 81 -11.02 15.74 53.67
CA LYS A 81 -12.45 16.04 53.66
C LYS A 81 -12.87 16.43 55.08
N THR A 82 -13.64 17.49 55.21
CA THR A 82 -14.65 17.62 56.26
C THR A 82 -15.91 18.21 55.64
N ASP A 83 -17.00 17.46 55.78
CA ASP A 83 -18.37 17.79 55.38
C ASP A 83 -18.98 18.91 56.24
N ASN A 84 -19.88 19.72 55.67
CA ASN A 84 -21.29 19.80 56.08
C ASN A 84 -22.05 20.98 55.42
N THR A 85 -23.01 20.60 54.56
CA THR A 85 -24.46 20.89 54.63
C THR A 85 -25.02 22.33 54.76
N ILE A 86 -26.08 22.56 53.96
CA ILE A 86 -27.26 23.47 54.11
C ILE A 86 -27.30 24.76 53.25
N SER A 87 -27.94 24.61 52.08
CA SER A 87 -29.14 25.32 51.55
C SER A 87 -29.41 26.83 51.78
N SER A 88 -29.64 27.49 50.63
CA SER A 88 -30.74 28.42 50.26
C SER A 88 -30.82 29.89 50.73
N ASN A 89 -30.84 30.75 49.70
CA ASN A 89 -31.78 31.85 49.41
C ASN A 89 -31.46 33.32 49.80
N ASN A 90 -31.37 34.09 48.70
CA ASN A 90 -32.08 35.33 48.35
C ASN A 90 -31.58 36.73 48.74
N LEU A 91 -31.66 37.53 47.69
CA LEU A 91 -31.42 38.94 47.51
C LEU A 91 -32.53 39.83 48.12
N GLN A 92 -32.10 41.06 48.44
CA GLN A 92 -32.81 42.34 48.42
C GLN A 92 -33.73 42.69 49.59
N GLU A 93 -33.54 43.90 50.14
CA GLU A 93 -34.48 45.02 50.09
C GLU A 93 -33.80 46.34 50.60
N ILE A 94 -33.75 47.43 49.82
CA ILE A 94 -34.70 48.58 49.67
C ILE A 94 -34.48 49.68 50.75
N LYS A 95 -33.88 50.82 50.36
CA LYS A 95 -34.46 52.17 50.08
C LYS A 95 -35.19 52.88 51.24
N ASN A 96 -34.89 54.16 51.42
CA ASN A 96 -35.84 55.30 51.34
C ASN A 96 -35.05 56.62 51.58
N GLU A 97 -34.97 57.51 50.57
CA GLU A 97 -35.79 58.74 50.37
C GLU A 97 -35.51 59.83 51.44
N ASN A 98 -35.34 61.13 51.15
CA ASN A 98 -35.57 61.94 49.97
C ASN A 98 -34.91 63.34 50.15
N LYS A 99 -34.52 63.96 49.02
CA LYS A 99 -34.55 65.39 48.64
C LYS A 99 -33.72 66.49 49.35
N ASN A 100 -32.92 67.13 48.46
CA ASN A 100 -32.64 68.57 48.27
C ASN A 100 -31.94 69.32 49.42
N SER A 101 -30.93 70.15 49.21
CA SER A 101 -30.27 70.70 48.03
C SER A 101 -29.14 71.56 48.59
N ASN A 102 -27.93 71.48 48.04
CA ASN A 102 -27.16 72.65 47.60
C ASN A 102 -25.76 72.25 47.19
N GLU A 103 -25.49 72.58 45.93
CA GLU A 103 -24.21 72.58 45.25
C GLU A 103 -23.23 73.53 45.97
N ASN A 104 -21.98 73.08 46.10
CA ASN A 104 -20.71 73.85 46.18
C ASN A 104 -19.61 73.22 47.07
N GLU A 105 -19.73 71.94 47.45
CA GLU A 105 -18.61 71.18 48.06
C GLU A 105 -18.06 70.05 47.17
N ASN A 106 -18.59 69.88 45.95
CA ASN A 106 -18.41 68.67 45.15
C ASN A 106 -17.34 68.73 44.04
N GLU A 107 -16.56 69.80 43.91
CA GLU A 107 -15.47 69.89 42.93
C GLU A 107 -14.09 69.56 43.53
N ASN A 108 -13.82 69.90 44.79
CA ASN A 108 -12.50 69.68 45.40
C ASN A 108 -12.25 68.25 45.90
N GLU A 109 -13.29 67.46 46.21
CA GLU A 109 -13.12 66.03 46.56
C GLU A 109 -12.99 65.14 45.32
N LYS A 110 -13.66 65.49 44.20
CA LYS A 110 -13.57 64.74 42.94
C LYS A 110 -12.20 64.88 42.25
N GLU A 111 -11.48 65.97 42.44
CA GLU A 111 -10.11 66.09 41.91
C GLU A 111 -9.09 65.27 42.71
N LYS A 112 -9.22 65.19 44.04
CA LYS A 112 -8.32 64.41 44.90
C LYS A 112 -8.48 62.90 44.75
N GLU A 113 -9.70 62.41 44.47
CA GLU A 113 -9.91 60.98 44.16
C GLU A 113 -9.38 60.62 42.75
N LYS A 114 -9.54 61.50 41.76
CA LYS A 114 -9.02 61.27 40.41
C LYS A 114 -7.49 61.26 40.33
N GLU A 115 -6.78 62.01 41.17
CA GLU A 115 -5.31 61.91 41.25
C GLU A 115 -4.84 60.60 41.90
N LYS A 116 -5.51 60.13 42.96
CA LYS A 116 -5.18 58.86 43.62
C LYS A 116 -5.46 57.63 42.75
N GLU A 117 -6.51 57.66 41.92
CA GLU A 117 -6.77 56.60 40.93
C GLU A 117 -5.71 56.60 39.81
N LYS A 118 -5.26 57.78 39.35
CA LYS A 118 -4.22 57.88 38.31
C LYS A 118 -2.85 57.40 38.79
N GLU A 119 -2.51 57.56 40.08
CA GLU A 119 -1.28 56.99 40.65
C GLU A 119 -1.36 55.47 40.77
N LYS A 120 -2.48 54.92 41.26
CA LYS A 120 -2.68 53.46 41.33
C LYS A 120 -2.70 52.79 39.97
N GLU A 121 -3.25 53.43 38.93
CA GLU A 121 -3.16 52.93 37.56
C GLU A 121 -1.73 52.95 37.01
N LYS A 122 -0.92 53.96 37.34
CA LYS A 122 0.49 54.03 36.92
C LYS A 122 1.34 52.96 37.60
N GLU A 123 1.13 52.68 38.89
CA GLU A 123 1.82 51.59 39.58
C GLU A 123 1.45 50.21 39.02
N ASN A 124 0.16 49.93 38.82
CA ASN A 124 -0.30 48.68 38.23
C ASN A 124 0.20 48.47 36.79
N LYS A 125 0.37 49.54 36.02
CA LYS A 125 0.90 49.48 34.66
C LYS A 125 2.41 49.18 34.66
N ASN A 126 3.15 49.76 35.58
CA ASN A 126 4.58 49.48 35.77
C ASN A 126 4.86 48.06 36.29
N GLU A 127 4.01 47.50 37.16
CA GLU A 127 4.13 46.10 37.58
C GLU A 127 3.83 45.12 36.44
N LYS A 128 2.79 45.37 35.65
CA LYS A 128 2.47 44.56 34.46
C LYS A 128 3.56 44.61 33.39
N GLU A 129 4.23 45.76 33.21
CA GLU A 129 5.39 45.83 32.30
C GLU A 129 6.61 45.06 32.82
N LYS A 130 6.88 45.12 34.13
CA LYS A 130 7.96 44.33 34.75
C LYS A 130 7.70 42.82 34.70
N GLU A 131 6.45 42.36 34.83
CA GLU A 131 6.10 40.95 34.63
C GLU A 131 6.26 40.51 33.17
N LYS A 132 5.83 41.34 32.22
CA LYS A 132 6.01 41.06 30.78
C LYS A 132 7.48 41.01 30.37
N GLU A 133 8.35 41.83 30.94
CA GLU A 133 9.80 41.73 30.73
C GLU A 133 10.37 40.44 31.31
N LYS A 134 9.96 40.04 32.51
CA LYS A 134 10.40 38.76 33.13
C LYS A 134 9.95 37.54 32.33
N GLU A 135 8.74 37.57 31.74
CA GLU A 135 8.29 36.50 30.83
C GLU A 135 9.08 36.47 29.54
N LYS A 136 9.31 37.62 28.88
CA LYS A 136 10.15 37.70 27.67
C LYS A 136 11.58 37.22 27.94
N GLU A 137 12.14 37.48 29.11
CA GLU A 137 13.48 37.02 29.48
C GLU A 137 13.52 35.49 29.72
N LYS A 138 12.47 34.92 30.33
CA LYS A 138 12.31 33.46 30.48
C LYS A 138 12.12 32.77 29.13
N GLU A 139 11.39 33.38 28.21
CA GLU A 139 11.15 32.86 26.87
C GLU A 139 12.43 32.90 26.02
N ASN A 140 13.18 34.01 26.05
CA ASN A 140 14.50 34.12 25.42
C ASN A 140 15.53 33.12 25.98
N LYS A 141 15.50 32.84 27.29
CA LYS A 141 16.33 31.78 27.90
C LYS A 141 15.92 30.38 27.41
N LYS A 142 14.61 30.08 27.32
CA LYS A 142 14.11 28.82 26.75
C LYS A 142 14.50 28.67 25.28
N GLU A 143 14.47 29.75 24.51
CA GLU A 143 14.85 29.74 23.09
C GLU A 143 16.35 29.53 22.89
N LYS A 144 17.21 30.19 23.67
CA LYS A 144 18.66 29.94 23.68
C LYS A 144 19.00 28.49 24.02
N VAL A 145 18.31 27.89 25.00
CA VAL A 145 18.50 26.46 25.35
C VAL A 145 18.02 25.53 24.23
N LYS A 146 16.91 25.85 23.55
CA LYS A 146 16.44 25.09 22.38
C LYS A 146 17.41 25.21 21.20
N LYS A 147 18.00 26.40 20.97
CA LYS A 147 18.97 26.65 19.89
C LYS A 147 20.29 25.90 20.14
N ASN A 148 20.80 25.93 21.37
CA ASN A 148 21.98 25.13 21.77
C ASN A 148 21.72 23.63 21.68
N LYS A 149 20.55 23.12 22.11
CA LYS A 149 20.19 21.70 21.94
C LYS A 149 20.09 21.31 20.46
N LYS A 150 19.59 22.20 19.58
CA LYS A 150 19.55 21.97 18.12
C LYS A 150 20.95 21.96 17.51
N GLU A 151 21.86 22.86 17.91
CA GLU A 151 23.25 22.86 17.43
C GLU A 151 24.05 21.65 17.91
N VAL A 152 23.88 21.23 19.16
CA VAL A 152 24.52 20.01 19.69
C VAL A 152 24.00 18.77 18.95
N LYS A 153 22.69 18.68 18.69
CA LYS A 153 22.12 17.61 17.85
C LYS A 153 22.60 17.66 16.40
N LYS A 154 22.83 18.86 15.84
CA LYS A 154 23.33 19.03 14.47
C LYS A 154 24.80 18.63 14.35
N LYS A 155 25.64 18.97 15.34
CA LYS A 155 27.04 18.52 15.45
C LYS A 155 27.15 17.00 15.71
N GLN A 156 26.28 16.43 16.54
CA GLN A 156 26.20 14.97 16.73
C GLN A 156 25.76 14.24 15.46
N LYS A 157 24.77 14.78 14.72
CA LYS A 157 24.35 14.23 13.42
C LYS A 157 25.45 14.34 12.36
N GLN A 158 26.19 15.44 12.29
CA GLN A 158 27.27 15.60 11.32
C GLN A 158 28.43 14.62 11.59
N ASN A 159 28.82 14.45 12.86
CA ASN A 159 29.83 13.46 13.23
C ASN A 159 29.37 12.01 12.97
N GLU A 160 28.06 11.71 13.11
CA GLU A 160 27.49 10.42 12.71
C GLU A 160 27.41 10.22 11.19
N ILE A 161 27.26 11.29 10.41
CA ILE A 161 27.25 11.26 8.94
C ILE A 161 28.67 11.04 8.41
N ASP A 162 29.67 11.77 8.92
CA ASP A 162 31.07 11.64 8.50
C ASP A 162 31.65 10.25 8.88
N SER A 163 31.17 9.66 9.99
CA SER A 163 31.50 8.29 10.41
C SER A 163 30.77 7.23 9.57
N ARG A 164 29.53 7.49 9.16
CA ARG A 164 28.74 6.60 8.29
C ARG A 164 29.27 6.59 6.87
N ASP A 165 29.72 7.72 6.32
CA ASP A 165 30.22 7.78 4.93
C ASP A 165 31.54 6.99 4.77
N SER A 166 32.39 6.99 5.79
CA SER A 166 33.63 6.19 5.82
C SER A 166 33.33 4.67 5.83
N ILE A 167 32.35 4.24 6.64
CA ILE A 167 31.94 2.82 6.74
C ILE A 167 31.11 2.40 5.51
N THR A 168 30.31 3.30 4.93
CA THR A 168 29.46 3.02 3.76
C THR A 168 30.28 2.89 2.47
N ILE A 169 31.41 3.60 2.35
CA ILE A 169 32.36 3.43 1.24
C ILE A 169 33.07 2.07 1.32
N GLU A 170 33.38 1.60 2.52
CA GLU A 170 34.05 0.32 2.75
C GLU A 170 33.09 -0.87 2.55
N ILE A 171 31.84 -0.76 3.03
CA ILE A 171 30.76 -1.71 2.75
C ILE A 171 30.41 -1.74 1.26
N ARG A 172 30.36 -0.60 0.56
CA ARG A 172 30.15 -0.58 -0.91
C ARG A 172 31.29 -1.24 -1.68
N LYS A 173 32.54 -1.11 -1.23
CA LYS A 173 33.69 -1.80 -1.84
C LYS A 173 33.62 -3.32 -1.65
N GLU A 174 33.16 -3.78 -0.49
CA GLU A 174 32.91 -5.21 -0.24
C GLU A 174 31.66 -5.75 -0.99
N GLU A 175 30.57 -4.97 -1.08
CA GLU A 175 29.37 -5.35 -1.83
C GLU A 175 29.60 -5.39 -3.34
N VAL A 176 30.46 -4.53 -3.89
CA VAL A 176 30.86 -4.59 -5.31
C VAL A 176 31.76 -5.80 -5.59
N LYS A 177 32.59 -6.22 -4.62
CA LYS A 177 33.34 -7.49 -4.70
C LYS A 177 32.41 -8.71 -4.63
N LYS A 178 31.49 -8.75 -3.66
CA LYS A 178 30.50 -9.84 -3.52
C LYS A 178 29.50 -9.90 -4.68
N LYS A 179 29.08 -8.76 -5.25
CA LYS A 179 28.22 -8.74 -6.45
C LYS A 179 28.95 -9.24 -7.69
N LYS A 180 30.28 -9.06 -7.81
CA LYS A 180 31.07 -9.66 -8.89
C LYS A 180 31.24 -11.18 -8.72
N GLU A 181 31.28 -11.68 -7.49
CA GLU A 181 31.36 -13.12 -7.20
C GLU A 181 30.00 -13.82 -7.34
N ILE A 182 28.89 -13.20 -6.91
CA ILE A 182 27.53 -13.78 -6.99
C ILE A 182 26.98 -13.77 -8.43
N ASN A 183 27.37 -12.81 -9.27
CA ASN A 183 26.89 -12.76 -10.66
C ASN A 183 27.49 -13.86 -11.56
N ASN A 184 28.56 -14.53 -11.10
CA ASN A 184 29.15 -15.67 -11.81
C ASN A 184 28.51 -17.02 -11.44
N ASP A 185 27.78 -17.11 -10.32
CA ASP A 185 27.23 -18.39 -9.83
C ASP A 185 25.70 -18.52 -10.01
N VAL A 186 24.99 -17.45 -10.40
CA VAL A 186 23.54 -17.47 -10.71
C VAL A 186 23.25 -17.72 -12.19
N TRP A 187 24.26 -17.65 -13.07
CA TRP A 187 24.11 -17.87 -14.53
C TRP A 187 24.54 -19.26 -15.02
N ASN A 188 24.80 -20.23 -14.14
CA ASN A 188 25.31 -21.55 -14.52
C ASN A 188 24.36 -22.75 -14.26
N LEU A 189 23.04 -22.52 -14.19
CA LEU A 189 22.05 -23.59 -14.01
C LEU A 189 21.13 -23.85 -15.23
N ASP A 190 21.27 -23.12 -16.34
CA ASP A 190 20.40 -23.27 -17.52
C ASP A 190 21.07 -23.89 -18.77
N GLU A 191 22.32 -24.37 -18.69
CA GLU A 191 23.04 -24.91 -19.85
C GLU A 191 22.81 -26.42 -20.15
N LYS A 192 22.02 -27.15 -19.34
CA LYS A 192 21.85 -28.62 -19.53
C LYS A 192 20.54 -29.11 -20.14
N SER A 193 19.68 -28.23 -20.65
CA SER A 193 18.36 -28.63 -21.19
C SER A 193 18.16 -28.37 -22.69
N GLN A 194 19.15 -27.86 -23.42
CA GLN A 194 19.02 -27.58 -24.86
C GLN A 194 20.00 -28.37 -25.72
N LYS A 195 19.68 -29.65 -25.93
CA LYS A 195 20.08 -30.39 -27.14
C LYS A 195 18.90 -31.25 -27.54
N ILE A 196 18.22 -30.88 -28.63
CA ILE A 196 17.58 -31.76 -29.63
C ILE A 196 17.05 -30.86 -30.77
N VAL A 197 17.66 -31.06 -31.94
CA VAL A 197 17.16 -30.82 -33.31
C VAL A 197 17.14 -29.38 -33.85
N THR A 198 18.26 -29.02 -34.48
CA THR A 198 18.35 -28.10 -35.62
C THR A 198 18.18 -28.89 -36.92
N THR A 199 17.24 -28.49 -37.78
CA THR A 199 17.38 -28.63 -39.24
C THR A 199 16.61 -27.50 -39.94
N ASN A 200 17.39 -26.56 -40.49
CA ASN A 200 17.23 -25.74 -41.68
C ASN A 200 15.82 -25.60 -42.33
N GLN A 201 15.35 -24.36 -42.49
CA GLN A 201 15.49 -23.55 -43.72
C GLN A 201 14.74 -22.21 -43.53
N SER A 202 15.38 -21.11 -43.92
CA SER A 202 14.81 -19.75 -43.90
C SER A 202 13.81 -19.56 -45.06
N PRO A 203 12.68 -18.88 -44.85
CA PRO A 203 11.97 -18.21 -45.93
C PRO A 203 12.06 -16.69 -45.80
N LYS A 204 12.27 -16.09 -46.97
CA LYS A 204 12.46 -14.68 -47.29
C LYS A 204 11.25 -13.81 -46.94
N GLU A 205 11.56 -12.55 -46.68
CA GLU A 205 10.65 -11.42 -46.61
C GLU A 205 9.67 -11.39 -47.79
N THR A 206 8.37 -11.32 -47.48
CA THR A 206 7.35 -10.83 -48.40
C THR A 206 6.46 -9.83 -47.68
N THR A 207 6.40 -8.63 -48.24
CA THR A 207 5.55 -7.49 -47.93
C THR A 207 4.09 -7.91 -47.69
N PRO A 208 3.38 -7.40 -46.65
CA PRO A 208 2.01 -7.80 -46.42
C PRO A 208 1.05 -7.05 -47.34
N SER A 209 0.59 -7.73 -48.38
CA SER A 209 -0.57 -7.32 -49.17
C SER A 209 -1.86 -7.57 -48.39
N LYS A 210 -2.76 -6.57 -48.40
CA LYS A 210 -4.10 -6.56 -47.81
C LYS A 210 -4.92 -7.84 -48.10
N LYS A 211 -5.18 -8.63 -47.06
CA LYS A 211 -6.35 -9.50 -46.90
C LYS A 211 -6.77 -9.44 -45.43
N ASN A 212 -8.07 -9.41 -45.15
CA ASN A 212 -8.61 -9.54 -43.79
C ASN A 212 -8.35 -10.96 -43.27
N GLU A 213 -7.10 -11.31 -42.97
CA GLU A 213 -6.70 -12.60 -42.43
C GLU A 213 -6.97 -12.62 -40.93
N LYS A 214 -7.72 -13.64 -40.50
CA LYS A 214 -7.95 -13.95 -39.09
C LYS A 214 -6.58 -14.14 -38.43
N LEU A 215 -6.32 -13.41 -37.35
CA LEU A 215 -4.96 -13.22 -36.83
C LEU A 215 -4.62 -14.18 -35.68
N TYR A 216 -5.62 -14.60 -34.90
CA TYR A 216 -5.43 -15.39 -33.69
C TYR A 216 -6.18 -16.72 -33.76
N GLU A 217 -5.54 -17.81 -33.34
CA GLU A 217 -6.07 -19.17 -33.43
C GLU A 217 -6.22 -19.81 -32.04
N LEU A 218 -7.40 -20.36 -31.77
CA LEU A 218 -7.65 -21.18 -30.59
C LEU A 218 -7.38 -22.66 -30.89
N GLN A 219 -6.55 -23.30 -30.08
CA GLN A 219 -6.19 -24.71 -30.19
C GLN A 219 -7.01 -25.60 -29.26
N ASN A 220 -7.09 -26.89 -29.60
CA ASN A 220 -7.73 -27.92 -28.78
C ASN A 220 -7.26 -27.85 -27.31
N GLY A 221 -8.20 -27.97 -26.38
CA GLY A 221 -7.96 -27.82 -24.95
C GLY A 221 -8.03 -26.38 -24.42
N PHE A 222 -8.64 -25.46 -25.18
CA PHE A 222 -8.84 -24.04 -24.81
C PHE A 222 -7.51 -23.31 -24.55
N ILE A 223 -6.61 -23.34 -25.53
CA ILE A 223 -5.29 -22.73 -25.43
C ILE A 223 -5.09 -21.73 -26.56
N TRP A 224 -4.53 -20.56 -26.25
CA TRP A 224 -3.99 -19.65 -27.25
C TRP A 224 -2.78 -20.29 -27.91
N LYS A 225 -2.73 -20.32 -29.25
CA LYS A 225 -1.51 -20.73 -29.95
C LYS A 225 -0.30 -19.95 -29.41
N SER A 226 0.73 -20.68 -29.00
CA SER A 226 1.93 -20.09 -28.39
C SER A 226 2.66 -19.19 -29.39
N ASN A 227 3.29 -18.14 -28.86
CA ASN A 227 4.19 -17.29 -29.60
C ASN A 227 5.63 -17.72 -29.31
N ASP A 228 6.46 -17.85 -30.34
CA ASP A 228 7.88 -18.23 -30.22
C ASP A 228 8.76 -17.06 -29.74
N HIS A 229 8.21 -15.84 -29.71
CA HIS A 229 8.93 -14.64 -29.31
C HIS A 229 8.63 -14.25 -27.86
N ILE A 230 9.43 -14.78 -26.92
CA ILE A 230 9.42 -14.32 -25.53
C ILE A 230 10.16 -12.98 -25.46
N VAL A 231 9.45 -11.93 -25.02
CA VAL A 231 10.07 -10.63 -24.74
C VAL A 231 10.37 -10.56 -23.25
N LYS A 232 11.66 -10.49 -22.89
CA LYS A 232 12.04 -10.19 -21.51
C LYS A 232 12.13 -8.68 -21.34
N THR A 233 11.57 -8.17 -20.25
CA THR A 233 11.59 -6.74 -19.95
C THR A 233 12.19 -6.50 -18.58
N ASN A 234 13.03 -5.48 -18.45
CA ASN A 234 13.63 -5.11 -17.18
C ASN A 234 13.80 -3.59 -17.05
N ILE A 235 13.20 -2.99 -16.03
CA ILE A 235 13.32 -1.56 -15.73
C ILE A 235 14.66 -1.35 -15.01
N ILE A 236 15.64 -0.85 -15.76
CA ILE A 236 17.01 -0.63 -15.27
C ILE A 236 17.08 0.63 -14.40
N GLU A 237 16.40 1.69 -14.81
CA GLU A 237 16.56 3.02 -14.23
C GLU A 237 15.22 3.75 -14.12
N VAL A 238 15.06 4.54 -13.06
CA VAL A 238 13.91 5.44 -12.86
C VAL A 238 14.45 6.85 -12.70
N THR A 239 13.92 7.77 -13.51
CA THR A 239 14.25 9.19 -13.44
C THR A 239 13.00 10.00 -13.16
N GLU A 240 13.12 11.04 -12.34
CA GLU A 240 12.04 11.97 -12.04
C GLU A 240 12.32 13.31 -12.67
N LYS A 241 11.36 13.85 -13.43
CA LYS A 241 11.46 15.17 -14.06
C LYS A 241 10.27 16.03 -13.68
N GLY A 242 10.52 17.32 -13.41
CA GLY A 242 9.51 18.31 -13.06
C GLY A 242 9.74 18.95 -11.70
N ILE A 243 9.40 20.24 -11.59
CA ILE A 243 9.64 21.07 -10.40
C ILE A 243 8.48 20.97 -9.40
N PHE A 244 7.24 20.95 -9.90
CA PHE A 244 6.01 20.91 -9.08
C PHE A 244 5.31 19.54 -9.13
N SER A 245 5.25 18.92 -10.31
CA SER A 245 4.76 17.56 -10.52
C SER A 245 5.90 16.71 -11.06
N LYS A 246 6.47 15.85 -10.20
CA LYS A 246 7.53 14.93 -10.61
C LYS A 246 6.93 13.79 -11.42
N THR A 247 7.10 13.85 -12.73
CA THR A 247 6.76 12.75 -13.63
C THR A 247 7.88 11.73 -13.63
N GLN A 248 7.53 10.45 -13.43
CA GLN A 248 8.47 9.34 -13.43
C GLN A 248 8.62 8.77 -14.84
N PHE A 249 9.87 8.58 -15.23
CA PHE A 249 10.29 7.95 -16.47
C PHE A 249 11.08 6.69 -16.17
N PHE A 250 10.69 5.60 -16.81
CA PHE A 250 11.28 4.28 -16.70
C PHE A 250 12.14 4.01 -17.92
N LYS A 251 13.40 3.68 -17.70
CA LYS A 251 14.30 3.16 -18.73
C LYS A 251 14.26 1.64 -18.69
N VAL A 252 13.74 1.04 -19.74
CA VAL A 252 13.43 -0.38 -19.81
C VAL A 252 14.31 -1.04 -20.85
N GLN A 253 15.05 -2.05 -20.41
CA GLN A 253 15.71 -2.99 -21.30
C GLN A 253 14.68 -3.99 -21.81
N THR A 254 14.64 -4.18 -23.12
CA THR A 254 13.87 -5.24 -23.74
C THR A 254 14.80 -6.17 -24.48
N GLU A 255 14.62 -7.47 -24.26
CA GLU A 255 15.31 -8.51 -25.02
C GLU A 255 14.29 -9.19 -25.92
N TYR A 256 14.45 -9.00 -27.22
CA TYR A 256 13.62 -9.61 -28.25
C TYR A 256 14.51 -10.39 -29.21
N SER A 257 14.33 -11.71 -29.31
CA SER A 257 15.06 -12.55 -30.28
C SER A 257 16.58 -12.31 -30.28
N LYS A 258 17.18 -12.19 -29.09
CA LYS A 258 18.63 -11.90 -28.84
C LYS A 258 19.10 -10.47 -29.15
N MET A 259 18.21 -9.56 -29.56
CA MET A 259 18.52 -8.13 -29.65
C MET A 259 18.10 -7.43 -28.35
N THR A 260 19.02 -6.66 -27.77
CA THR A 260 18.73 -5.84 -26.59
C THR A 260 18.50 -4.39 -27.01
N ASN A 261 17.29 -3.90 -26.77
CA ASN A 261 16.94 -2.49 -26.96
C ASN A 261 16.74 -1.83 -25.61
N THR A 262 16.94 -0.51 -25.56
CA THR A 262 16.63 0.29 -24.37
C THR A 262 15.67 1.38 -24.78
N VAL A 263 14.52 1.42 -24.10
CA VAL A 263 13.47 2.39 -24.34
C VAL A 263 13.17 3.16 -23.07
N THR A 264 12.79 4.43 -23.21
CA THR A 264 12.33 5.23 -22.08
C THR A 264 10.88 5.65 -22.26
N PHE A 265 10.04 5.33 -21.28
CA PHE A 265 8.63 5.75 -21.24
C PHE A 265 8.21 6.16 -19.83
N SER A 266 7.19 6.99 -19.73
CA SER A 266 6.66 7.53 -18.48
C SER A 266 5.64 6.59 -17.81
N TRP A 267 5.33 6.85 -16.55
CA TRP A 267 4.19 6.21 -15.86
C TRP A 267 2.86 6.38 -16.61
N GLU A 268 2.61 7.55 -17.20
CA GLU A 268 1.40 7.78 -18.00
C GLU A 268 1.36 6.95 -19.28
N ASP A 269 2.51 6.64 -19.86
CA ASP A 269 2.60 5.77 -21.03
C ASP A 269 2.14 4.34 -20.71
N ILE A 270 2.46 3.85 -19.51
CA ILE A 270 2.05 2.51 -19.04
C ILE A 270 0.55 2.50 -18.71
N ARG A 271 0.05 3.53 -18.02
CA ARG A 271 -1.39 3.67 -17.74
C ARG A 271 -2.20 3.74 -19.03
N TRP A 272 -1.72 4.54 -19.99
CA TRP A 272 -2.28 4.62 -21.33
C TRP A 272 -2.31 3.25 -22.00
N LEU A 273 -1.19 2.51 -21.98
CA LEU A 273 -1.10 1.19 -22.59
C LEU A 273 -2.13 0.22 -22.01
N ARG A 274 -2.26 0.18 -20.67
CA ARG A 274 -3.26 -0.66 -20.00
C ARG A 274 -4.69 -0.31 -20.42
N SER A 275 -5.03 0.98 -20.43
CA SER A 275 -6.35 1.46 -20.88
C SER A 275 -6.63 1.09 -22.34
N MET A 276 -5.62 1.21 -23.20
CA MET A 276 -5.74 0.83 -24.61
C MET A 276 -5.93 -0.69 -24.79
N TYR A 277 -5.32 -1.51 -23.95
CA TYR A 277 -5.61 -2.94 -23.95
C TYR A 277 -7.04 -3.27 -23.55
N GLU A 278 -7.57 -2.66 -22.48
CA GLU A 278 -8.97 -2.86 -22.07
C GLU A 278 -9.95 -2.45 -23.19
N ARG A 279 -9.64 -1.36 -23.90
CA ARG A 279 -10.45 -0.88 -25.04
C ARG A 279 -10.37 -1.81 -26.25
N ASN A 280 -9.17 -2.24 -26.64
CA ASN A 280 -8.95 -2.96 -27.89
C ASN A 280 -9.15 -4.48 -27.76
N TYR A 281 -9.05 -5.02 -26.54
CA TYR A 281 -9.18 -6.45 -26.24
C TYR A 281 -10.21 -6.67 -25.11
N PRO A 282 -11.48 -6.25 -25.28
CA PRO A 282 -12.49 -6.28 -24.20
C PRO A 282 -12.88 -7.70 -23.74
N ASN A 283 -12.39 -8.74 -24.43
CA ASN A 283 -12.65 -10.14 -24.12
C ASN A 283 -11.46 -10.85 -23.47
N VAL A 284 -10.30 -10.19 -23.38
CA VAL A 284 -9.08 -10.72 -22.79
C VAL A 284 -8.94 -10.19 -21.36
N CYS A 285 -8.43 -11.00 -20.43
CA CYS A 285 -8.21 -10.55 -19.07
C CYS A 285 -6.90 -9.73 -19.00
N ILE A 286 -7.03 -8.40 -18.95
CA ILE A 286 -5.87 -7.50 -18.92
C ILE A 286 -5.24 -7.51 -17.52
N PRO A 287 -3.93 -7.78 -17.39
CA PRO A 287 -3.24 -7.75 -16.10
C PRO A 287 -3.42 -6.38 -15.38
N PRO A 288 -3.55 -6.38 -14.05
CA PRO A 288 -3.67 -5.14 -13.29
C PRO A 288 -2.34 -4.39 -13.24
N LEU A 289 -2.42 -3.06 -13.14
CA LEU A 289 -1.33 -2.28 -12.54
C LEU A 289 -1.57 -2.34 -11.03
N ILE A 290 -0.74 -3.13 -10.34
CA ILE A 290 -0.89 -3.38 -8.89
C ILE A 290 -0.92 -2.05 -8.15
N ASP A 291 -1.98 -1.79 -7.40
CA ASP A 291 -2.14 -0.58 -6.57
C ASP A 291 -1.34 -0.69 -5.27
N LEU A 292 -0.02 -0.48 -5.39
CA LEU A 292 0.89 -0.46 -4.26
C LEU A 292 0.94 0.94 -3.63
N LYS A 293 0.66 1.01 -2.33
CA LYS A 293 0.80 2.23 -1.53
C LYS A 293 2.14 2.27 -0.82
N PRO A 294 2.82 3.42 -0.72
CA PRO A 294 4.05 3.54 0.04
C PRO A 294 3.83 3.13 1.50
N VAL A 295 4.81 2.45 2.08
CA VAL A 295 4.79 2.00 3.48
C VAL A 295 6.05 2.52 4.16
N GLU A 296 5.95 2.94 5.43
CA GLU A 296 7.10 3.41 6.23
C GLU A 296 8.04 2.25 6.63
N ARG A 297 8.78 1.67 5.67
CA ARG A 297 9.64 0.46 5.87
C ARG A 297 10.94 0.49 5.07
N GLU A 298 11.64 -0.65 4.92
CA GLU A 298 12.84 -0.76 4.08
C GLU A 298 12.50 -0.91 2.59
N SER A 299 11.36 -1.50 2.25
CA SER A 299 10.88 -1.70 0.87
C SER A 299 9.63 -0.88 0.60
N PHE A 300 9.53 -0.31 -0.61
CA PHE A 300 8.37 0.48 -1.06
C PHE A 300 8.10 1.74 -0.21
N THR A 301 9.18 2.46 0.09
CA THR A 301 9.17 3.67 0.89
C THR A 301 8.63 4.88 0.14
N THR A 302 8.80 4.86 -1.19
CA THR A 302 8.38 5.94 -2.07
C THR A 302 7.37 5.46 -3.08
N LEU A 303 6.51 6.38 -3.51
CA LEU A 303 5.58 6.14 -4.62
C LEU A 303 6.32 5.75 -5.92
N SER A 304 7.56 6.19 -6.09
CA SER A 304 8.44 5.82 -7.21
C SER A 304 8.76 4.34 -7.23
N GLU A 305 9.12 3.76 -6.08
CA GLU A 305 9.40 2.34 -5.94
C GLU A 305 8.16 1.49 -6.20
N CYS A 306 7.01 1.89 -5.64
CA CYS A 306 5.72 1.23 -5.88
C CYS A 306 5.38 1.19 -7.36
N ARG A 307 5.45 2.34 -8.04
CA ARG A 307 5.16 2.45 -9.47
C ARG A 307 6.17 1.69 -10.32
N LYS A 308 7.46 1.70 -9.99
CA LYS A 308 8.49 0.91 -10.68
C LYS A 308 8.13 -0.57 -10.65
N PHE A 309 7.81 -1.11 -9.48
CA PHE A 309 7.47 -2.52 -9.34
C PHE A 309 6.18 -2.88 -10.08
N SER A 310 5.11 -2.10 -9.87
CA SER A 310 3.82 -2.30 -10.54
C SER A 310 3.98 -2.29 -12.07
N SER A 311 4.79 -1.35 -12.58
CA SER A 311 5.16 -1.26 -13.99
C SER A 311 5.91 -2.49 -14.49
N GLN A 312 6.93 -2.92 -13.76
CA GLN A 312 7.74 -4.08 -14.12
C GLN A 312 6.89 -5.35 -14.19
N GLN A 313 6.03 -5.58 -13.19
CA GLN A 313 5.14 -6.72 -13.15
C GLN A 313 4.16 -6.68 -14.32
N PHE A 314 3.50 -5.54 -14.56
CA PHE A 314 2.59 -5.39 -15.68
C PHE A 314 3.27 -5.68 -17.03
N LEU A 315 4.47 -5.13 -17.27
CA LEU A 315 5.24 -5.38 -18.50
C LEU A 315 5.62 -6.85 -18.69
N ASN A 316 6.01 -7.54 -17.61
CA ASN A 316 6.28 -8.98 -17.66
C ASN A 316 5.00 -9.76 -18.02
N ARG A 317 3.87 -9.46 -17.39
CA ARG A 317 2.59 -10.15 -17.64
C ARG A 317 2.12 -9.99 -19.07
N ILE A 318 2.15 -8.77 -19.62
CA ILE A 318 1.72 -8.56 -21.01
C ILE A 318 2.70 -9.16 -22.03
N SER A 319 4.00 -9.23 -21.69
CA SER A 319 5.02 -9.84 -22.54
C SER A 319 4.97 -11.37 -22.54
N GLU A 320 4.56 -11.98 -21.43
CA GLU A 320 4.31 -13.43 -21.34
C GLU A 320 2.96 -13.84 -21.94
N HIS A 321 2.00 -12.91 -22.03
CA HIS A 321 0.66 -13.23 -22.49
C HIS A 321 0.64 -13.56 -24.00
N PRO A 322 0.05 -14.69 -24.44
CA PRO A 322 0.08 -15.12 -25.83
C PRO A 322 -0.46 -14.10 -26.83
N ILE A 323 -1.54 -13.40 -26.48
CA ILE A 323 -2.16 -12.36 -27.33
C ILE A 323 -1.56 -10.96 -27.13
N LEU A 324 -1.47 -10.46 -25.89
CA LEU A 324 -1.04 -9.09 -25.64
C LEU A 324 0.40 -8.82 -26.10
N SER A 325 1.28 -9.84 -26.01
CA SER A 325 2.67 -9.76 -26.48
C SER A 325 2.81 -9.50 -27.98
N GLN A 326 1.80 -9.87 -28.77
CA GLN A 326 1.77 -9.69 -30.23
C GLN A 326 1.18 -8.35 -30.66
N SER A 327 0.74 -7.52 -29.71
CA SER A 327 0.02 -6.30 -30.05
C SER A 327 0.94 -5.24 -30.69
N GLU A 328 0.42 -4.57 -31.72
CA GLU A 328 1.07 -3.43 -32.36
C GLU A 328 1.45 -2.34 -31.33
N MET A 329 0.64 -2.18 -30.28
CA MET A 329 0.83 -1.20 -29.22
C MET A 329 2.10 -1.48 -28.40
N LEU A 330 2.35 -2.75 -28.09
CA LEU A 330 3.53 -3.17 -27.34
C LEU A 330 4.79 -3.10 -28.20
N SER A 331 4.71 -3.60 -29.44
CA SER A 331 5.84 -3.53 -30.38
C SER A 331 6.23 -2.07 -30.63
N GLU A 332 5.25 -1.18 -30.71
CA GLU A 332 5.50 0.23 -30.93
C GLU A 332 6.09 0.92 -29.70
N LEU A 333 5.59 0.59 -28.50
CA LEU A 333 6.21 1.04 -27.26
C LEU A 333 7.69 0.65 -27.24
N PHE A 334 8.02 -0.61 -27.53
CA PHE A 334 9.39 -1.14 -27.48
C PHE A 334 10.29 -0.74 -28.65
N SER A 335 9.72 -0.21 -29.74
CA SER A 335 10.48 0.29 -30.89
C SER A 335 10.71 1.80 -30.83
N SER A 336 10.02 2.51 -29.93
CA SER A 336 10.17 3.95 -29.80
C SER A 336 11.53 4.32 -29.19
N ILE A 337 12.34 5.08 -29.93
CA ILE A 337 13.65 5.56 -29.45
C ILE A 337 13.47 6.67 -28.40
N ASP A 338 12.38 7.46 -28.53
CA ASP A 338 12.06 8.55 -27.61
C ASP A 338 10.54 8.72 -27.35
N SER A 339 10.23 9.39 -26.24
CA SER A 339 8.85 9.65 -25.79
C SER A 339 8.05 10.51 -26.79
N LYS A 340 8.73 11.37 -27.56
CA LYS A 340 8.08 12.23 -28.57
C LYS A 340 7.58 11.43 -29.77
N SER A 341 8.40 10.52 -30.29
CA SER A 341 8.01 9.60 -31.37
C SER A 341 6.81 8.76 -30.97
N PHE A 342 6.82 8.25 -29.73
CA PHE A 342 5.71 7.45 -29.19
C PHE A 342 4.40 8.24 -29.12
N SER A 343 4.44 9.50 -28.66
CA SER A 343 3.23 10.33 -28.53
C SER A 343 2.47 10.54 -29.85
N LYS A 344 3.15 10.59 -30.99
CA LYS A 344 2.48 10.70 -32.31
C LYS A 344 1.73 9.42 -32.64
N LYS A 345 2.38 8.27 -32.43
CA LYS A 345 1.81 6.95 -32.73
C LYS A 345 0.67 6.56 -31.79
N LYS A 346 0.67 7.04 -30.54
CA LYS A 346 -0.50 6.91 -29.64
C LYS A 346 -1.79 7.39 -30.30
N LYS A 347 -1.77 8.58 -30.92
CA LYS A 347 -2.95 9.16 -31.59
C LYS A 347 -3.41 8.35 -32.80
N GLU A 348 -2.49 7.67 -33.48
CA GLU A 348 -2.82 6.80 -34.62
C GLU A 348 -3.49 5.52 -34.14
N ILE A 349 -2.99 4.92 -33.05
CA ILE A 349 -3.57 3.73 -32.42
C ILE A 349 -4.96 4.04 -31.85
N GLU A 350 -5.13 5.18 -31.16
CA GLU A 350 -6.41 5.58 -30.54
C GLU A 350 -7.58 5.71 -31.53
N LYS A 351 -7.28 5.98 -32.81
CA LYS A 351 -8.26 6.09 -33.88
C LYS A 351 -8.73 4.73 -34.41
N LYS A 352 -7.95 3.67 -34.20
CA LYS A 352 -8.29 2.32 -34.67
C LYS A 352 -9.35 1.72 -33.73
N ALA A 353 -10.55 1.48 -34.25
CA ALA A 353 -11.58 0.72 -33.54
C ALA A 353 -11.46 -0.77 -33.90
N HIS A 354 -11.02 -1.59 -32.94
CA HIS A 354 -10.84 -3.02 -33.17
C HIS A 354 -12.02 -3.82 -32.62
N HIS A 355 -12.65 -4.61 -33.50
CA HIS A 355 -13.58 -5.66 -33.11
C HIS A 355 -12.80 -6.95 -32.90
N PHE A 356 -12.11 -7.07 -31.76
CA PHE A 356 -11.16 -8.16 -31.49
C PHE A 356 -11.72 -9.56 -31.79
N TRP A 357 -12.97 -9.83 -31.41
CA TRP A 357 -13.62 -11.13 -31.68
C TRP A 357 -13.61 -11.52 -33.17
N LYS A 358 -13.66 -10.56 -34.11
CA LYS A 358 -13.59 -10.84 -35.55
C LYS A 358 -12.21 -11.32 -36.02
N LEU A 359 -11.19 -11.03 -35.23
CA LEU A 359 -9.80 -11.43 -35.51
C LEU A 359 -9.48 -12.82 -34.95
N VAL A 360 -10.37 -13.39 -34.14
CA VAL A 360 -10.19 -14.70 -33.50
C VAL A 360 -10.85 -15.79 -34.34
N HIS A 361 -10.09 -16.83 -34.62
CA HIS A 361 -10.53 -18.03 -35.30
C HIS A 361 -10.63 -19.21 -34.33
N HIS A 362 -11.72 -19.96 -34.42
CA HIS A 362 -11.85 -21.24 -33.76
C HIS A 362 -12.63 -22.23 -34.62
N ASN A 363 -12.27 -23.51 -34.51
CA ASN A 363 -13.00 -24.62 -35.12
C ASN A 363 -13.85 -25.39 -34.10
N PHE A 364 -14.08 -24.81 -32.92
CA PHE A 364 -14.90 -25.43 -31.89
C PHE A 364 -16.38 -25.52 -32.31
N PRO A 365 -17.10 -26.54 -31.83
CA PRO A 365 -18.53 -26.67 -32.07
C PRO A 365 -19.32 -25.49 -31.47
N VAL A 366 -20.63 -25.44 -31.69
CA VAL A 366 -21.47 -24.45 -30.98
C VAL A 366 -21.41 -24.76 -29.48
N PRO A 367 -21.21 -23.76 -28.59
CA PRO A 367 -21.30 -23.91 -27.15
C PRO A 367 -22.57 -24.65 -26.72
N ASP A 368 -22.41 -25.76 -25.99
CA ASP A 368 -23.53 -26.47 -25.39
C ASP A 368 -23.85 -25.95 -23.98
N THR A 369 -24.92 -26.47 -23.37
CA THR A 369 -25.32 -26.10 -22.02
C THR A 369 -24.23 -26.39 -20.99
N LYS A 370 -23.41 -27.44 -21.20
CA LYS A 370 -22.30 -27.79 -20.31
C LYS A 370 -21.22 -26.72 -20.32
N LEU A 371 -20.91 -26.16 -21.49
CA LEU A 371 -19.93 -25.09 -21.62
C LEU A 371 -20.37 -23.81 -20.90
N SER A 372 -21.66 -23.50 -20.94
CA SER A 372 -22.22 -22.38 -20.18
C SER A 372 -22.10 -22.60 -18.67
N GLN A 373 -22.41 -23.81 -18.18
CA GLN A 373 -22.21 -24.17 -16.78
C GLN A 373 -20.74 -24.09 -16.34
N GLN A 374 -19.79 -24.41 -17.23
CA GLN A 374 -18.35 -24.28 -16.94
C GLN A 374 -17.94 -22.83 -16.71
N ILE A 375 -18.47 -21.87 -17.48
CA ILE A 375 -18.17 -20.45 -17.31
C ILE A 375 -18.77 -19.92 -16.00
N ASP A 376 -19.98 -20.34 -15.65
CA ASP A 376 -20.60 -19.93 -14.39
C ASP A 376 -19.81 -20.48 -13.19
N LEU A 377 -19.34 -21.73 -13.29
CA LEU A 377 -18.44 -22.32 -12.31
C LEU A 377 -17.11 -21.56 -12.24
N MET A 378 -16.53 -21.18 -13.38
CA MET A 378 -15.31 -20.37 -13.43
C MET A 378 -15.51 -19.02 -12.73
N ARG A 379 -16.61 -18.31 -13.01
CA ARG A 379 -16.96 -17.04 -12.37
C ARG A 379 -17.07 -17.19 -10.85
N LYS A 380 -17.78 -18.22 -10.39
CA LYS A 380 -17.89 -18.53 -8.96
C LYS A 380 -16.53 -18.81 -8.33
N ASN A 381 -15.71 -19.65 -8.96
CA ASN A 381 -14.38 -20.01 -8.47
C ASN A 381 -13.45 -18.80 -8.41
N LEU A 382 -13.50 -17.89 -9.38
CA LEU A 382 -12.71 -16.66 -9.38
C LEU A 382 -13.15 -15.71 -8.25
N SER A 383 -14.46 -15.59 -8.00
CA SER A 383 -14.97 -14.81 -6.87
C SER A 383 -14.52 -15.39 -5.53
N SER A 384 -14.67 -16.70 -5.32
CA SER A 384 -14.18 -17.36 -4.10
C SER A 384 -12.66 -17.24 -3.95
N HIS A 385 -11.92 -17.34 -5.06
CA HIS A 385 -10.48 -17.15 -5.05
C HIS A 385 -10.09 -15.73 -4.63
N SER A 386 -10.73 -14.70 -5.20
CA SER A 386 -10.49 -13.28 -4.87
C SER A 386 -10.66 -13.02 -3.37
N ILE A 387 -11.75 -13.55 -2.78
CA ILE A 387 -12.01 -13.43 -1.35
C ILE A 387 -10.90 -14.09 -0.53
N ALA A 388 -10.52 -15.32 -0.87
CA ALA A 388 -9.50 -16.07 -0.16
C ALA A 388 -8.12 -15.38 -0.22
N VAL A 389 -7.70 -14.89 -1.39
CA VAL A 389 -6.42 -14.19 -1.51
C VAL A 389 -6.43 -12.82 -0.83
N ASN A 390 -7.58 -12.12 -0.83
CA ASN A 390 -7.71 -10.86 -0.09
C ASN A 390 -7.60 -11.07 1.42
N GLU A 391 -8.22 -12.12 1.95
CA GLU A 391 -8.08 -12.50 3.35
C GLU A 391 -6.60 -12.81 3.69
N LEU A 392 -5.94 -13.62 2.86
CA LEU A 392 -4.52 -13.94 3.03
C LEU A 392 -3.62 -12.71 2.97
N TYR A 393 -3.91 -11.76 2.06
CA TYR A 393 -3.22 -10.47 1.98
C TYR A 393 -3.31 -9.71 3.30
N HIS A 394 -4.52 -9.53 3.84
CA HIS A 394 -4.72 -8.81 5.10
C HIS A 394 -4.06 -9.51 6.29
N ARG A 395 -4.17 -10.84 6.38
CA ARG A 395 -3.54 -11.63 7.44
C ARG A 395 -2.02 -11.57 7.37
N GLN A 396 -1.46 -11.73 6.18
CA GLN A 396 0.00 -11.64 5.99
C GLN A 396 0.50 -10.25 6.35
N LYS A 397 -0.24 -9.20 5.96
CA LYS A 397 0.08 -7.82 6.32
C LYS A 397 0.07 -7.61 7.83
N GLU A 398 -0.92 -8.13 8.54
CA GLU A 398 -0.99 -8.08 10.01
C GLU A 398 0.23 -8.76 10.66
N ILE A 399 0.62 -9.95 10.19
CA ILE A 399 1.80 -10.68 10.69
C ILE A 399 3.08 -9.90 10.42
N SER A 400 3.27 -9.46 9.17
CA SER A 400 4.39 -8.63 8.73
C SER A 400 4.50 -7.36 9.57
N VAL A 401 3.37 -6.72 9.89
CA VAL A 401 3.37 -5.41 10.54
C VAL A 401 3.50 -5.49 12.05
N ASN A 402 2.61 -6.24 12.70
CA ASN A 402 2.44 -6.20 14.14
C ASN A 402 3.31 -7.26 14.82
N GLN A 403 3.16 -8.53 14.42
CA GLN A 403 3.75 -9.65 15.15
C GLN A 403 5.28 -9.65 15.08
N TYR A 404 5.87 -9.40 13.91
CA TYR A 404 7.33 -9.30 13.82
C TYR A 404 7.89 -8.09 14.58
N LEU A 405 7.16 -6.98 14.64
CA LEU A 405 7.59 -5.80 15.40
C LEU A 405 7.56 -6.07 16.90
N GLU A 406 6.49 -6.69 17.41
CA GLU A 406 6.39 -7.13 18.80
C GLU A 406 7.50 -8.11 19.17
N LEU A 407 7.75 -9.09 18.30
CA LEU A 407 8.80 -10.08 18.50
C LEU A 407 10.19 -9.43 18.49
N HIS A 408 10.44 -8.52 17.54
CA HIS A 408 11.67 -7.73 17.48
C HIS A 408 11.89 -6.95 18.79
N ASN A 409 10.88 -6.20 19.24
CA ASN A 409 10.96 -5.40 20.45
C ASN A 409 11.22 -6.26 21.70
N SER A 410 10.56 -7.43 21.78
CA SER A 410 10.74 -8.39 22.87
C SER A 410 12.17 -8.93 22.90
N PHE A 411 12.74 -9.27 21.74
CA PHE A 411 14.12 -9.74 21.63
C PHE A 411 15.14 -8.64 21.96
N ILE A 412 14.89 -7.40 21.54
CA ILE A 412 15.71 -6.24 21.91
C ILE A 412 15.66 -5.98 23.42
N TYR A 413 14.51 -6.15 24.05
CA TYR A 413 14.37 -6.02 25.50
C TYR A 413 15.23 -7.07 26.23
N LEU A 414 15.11 -8.35 25.85
CA LEU A 414 15.95 -9.42 26.39
C LEU A 414 17.44 -9.14 26.18
N ALA A 415 17.82 -8.71 24.98
CA ALA A 415 19.20 -8.34 24.68
C ALA A 415 19.73 -7.24 25.63
N ARG A 416 18.93 -6.20 25.89
CA ARG A 416 19.28 -5.12 26.83
C ARG A 416 19.42 -5.63 28.26
N SER A 417 18.52 -6.51 28.71
CA SER A 417 18.55 -7.10 30.05
C SER A 417 19.78 -7.97 30.26
N PHE A 418 20.10 -8.87 29.33
CA PHE A 418 21.35 -9.65 29.36
C PHE A 418 22.59 -8.75 29.29
N PHE A 419 22.56 -7.71 28.47
CA PHE A 419 23.68 -6.76 28.39
C PHE A 419 23.91 -6.05 29.72
N ASN A 420 22.84 -5.61 30.40
CA ASN A 420 22.95 -5.00 31.72
C ASN A 420 23.44 -6.01 32.76
N TRP A 421 22.95 -7.24 32.74
CA TRP A 421 23.44 -8.30 33.63
C TRP A 421 24.94 -8.56 33.41
N SER A 422 25.42 -8.56 32.18
CA SER A 422 26.86 -8.75 31.87
C SER A 422 27.78 -7.69 32.48
N LYS A 423 27.24 -6.52 32.86
CA LYS A 423 28.00 -5.45 33.53
C LYS A 423 28.22 -5.74 35.01
N ILE A 424 27.38 -6.58 35.61
CA ILE A 424 27.45 -6.93 37.03
C ILE A 424 28.55 -8.00 37.19
N PRO A 425 29.55 -7.78 38.07
CA PRO A 425 30.51 -8.81 38.43
C PRO A 425 29.78 -10.02 39.04
N PHE A 426 30.16 -11.23 38.63
CA PHE A 426 29.62 -12.44 39.25
C PHE A 426 30.16 -12.60 40.69
N ASP A 427 31.42 -12.26 40.88
CA ASP A 427 32.07 -12.28 42.20
C ASP A 427 32.10 -10.85 42.77
N TRP A 428 31.58 -10.73 43.99
CA TRP A 428 31.31 -9.47 44.68
C TRP A 428 32.55 -8.87 45.35
N ARG A 429 33.66 -9.62 45.43
CA ARG A 429 34.88 -9.21 46.12
C ARG A 429 35.58 -8.05 45.41
N THR A 430 36.09 -7.10 46.18
CA THR A 430 36.89 -5.95 45.69
C THR A 430 38.31 -6.36 45.27
N GLU A 431 38.89 -7.34 45.94
CA GLU A 431 40.18 -7.95 45.60
C GLU A 431 39.98 -9.42 45.21
N MET A 432 40.46 -9.78 44.03
CA MET A 432 40.25 -11.09 43.43
C MET A 432 41.59 -11.74 43.07
N PRO A 433 41.76 -13.04 43.36
CA PRO A 433 42.80 -13.83 42.73
C PRO A 433 42.68 -13.77 41.20
N GLU A 434 43.79 -13.80 40.47
CA GLU A 434 43.79 -13.73 39.00
C GLU A 434 42.90 -14.81 38.33
N LYS A 435 42.83 -16.00 38.93
CA LYS A 435 41.92 -17.06 38.49
C LYS A 435 40.45 -16.64 38.56
N ALA A 436 40.01 -16.08 39.69
CA ALA A 436 38.64 -15.60 39.88
C ALA A 436 38.31 -14.43 38.93
N LYS A 437 39.27 -13.54 38.67
CA LYS A 437 39.11 -12.48 37.64
C LYS A 437 38.87 -13.07 36.25
N LYS A 438 39.64 -14.11 35.87
CA LYS A 438 39.54 -14.77 34.57
C LYS A 438 38.18 -15.47 34.39
N LEU A 439 37.71 -16.17 35.42
CA LEU A 439 36.39 -16.82 35.42
C LEU A 439 35.26 -15.78 35.32
N ASN A 440 35.29 -14.74 36.17
CA ASN A 440 34.32 -13.66 36.16
C ASN A 440 34.24 -12.97 34.77
N ASN A 441 35.39 -12.68 34.16
CA ASN A 441 35.45 -12.11 32.81
C ASN A 441 34.88 -13.05 31.74
N SER A 442 35.10 -14.37 31.89
CA SER A 442 34.60 -15.38 30.94
C SER A 442 33.08 -15.50 31.00
N ILE A 443 32.50 -15.56 32.20
CA ILE A 443 31.04 -15.58 32.42
C ILE A 443 30.41 -14.30 31.87
N ARG A 444 30.94 -13.12 32.23
CA ARG A 444 30.44 -11.83 31.74
C ARG A 444 30.51 -11.73 30.21
N LYS A 445 31.58 -12.23 29.60
CA LYS A 445 31.72 -12.28 28.14
C LYS A 445 30.67 -13.20 27.51
N ALA A 446 30.39 -14.35 28.10
CA ALA A 446 29.34 -15.26 27.62
C ALA A 446 27.94 -14.63 27.73
N ILE A 447 27.59 -14.01 28.87
CA ILE A 447 26.31 -13.28 29.04
C ILE A 447 26.19 -12.15 28.02
N LYS A 448 27.28 -11.41 27.79
CA LYS A 448 27.34 -10.36 26.75
C LYS A 448 27.15 -10.92 25.35
N GLU A 449 27.62 -12.13 25.07
CA GLU A 449 27.38 -12.79 23.78
C GLU A 449 25.91 -13.23 23.65
N ILE A 450 25.27 -13.75 24.71
CA ILE A 450 23.82 -14.03 24.70
C ILE A 450 23.04 -12.75 24.35
N ALA A 451 23.40 -11.61 24.97
CA ALA A 451 22.81 -10.32 24.66
C ALA A 451 22.92 -9.95 23.17
N ARG A 452 24.10 -10.17 22.57
CA ARG A 452 24.31 -9.95 21.13
C ARG A 452 23.49 -10.92 20.28
N SER A 453 23.45 -12.20 20.63
CA SER A 453 22.65 -13.21 19.93
C SER A 453 21.16 -12.83 19.88
N TYR A 454 20.58 -12.36 20.99
CA TYR A 454 19.20 -11.88 21.00
C TYR A 454 18.99 -10.64 20.12
N LYS A 455 19.94 -9.69 20.15
CA LYS A 455 19.90 -8.50 19.27
C LYS A 455 19.97 -8.89 17.79
N ASP A 456 20.88 -9.80 17.43
CA ASP A 456 21.07 -10.26 16.06
C ASP A 456 19.84 -11.04 15.57
N ALA A 457 19.26 -11.90 16.42
CA ALA A 457 17.99 -12.58 16.15
C ALA A 457 16.84 -11.58 15.93
N ALA A 458 16.75 -10.51 16.72
CA ALA A 458 15.74 -9.46 16.52
C ALA A 458 15.88 -8.80 15.14
N ASN A 459 17.10 -8.52 14.70
CA ASN A 459 17.37 -7.95 13.37
C ASN A 459 17.02 -8.93 12.25
N LYS A 460 17.23 -10.23 12.45
CA LYS A 460 16.82 -11.28 11.49
C LYS A 460 15.30 -11.31 11.31
N TYR A 461 14.54 -11.23 12.41
CA TYR A 461 13.08 -11.16 12.35
C TYR A 461 12.57 -9.90 11.67
N HIS A 462 13.19 -8.75 11.92
CA HIS A 462 12.85 -7.50 11.25
C HIS A 462 13.03 -7.61 9.74
N LYS A 463 14.20 -8.09 9.30
CA LYS A 463 14.49 -8.30 7.88
C LYS A 463 13.58 -9.36 7.24
N GLN A 464 13.21 -10.39 7.99
CA GLN A 464 12.28 -11.42 7.49
C GLN A 464 10.92 -10.81 7.16
N SER A 465 10.41 -9.91 8.00
CA SER A 465 9.13 -9.24 7.77
C SER A 465 9.08 -8.56 6.40
N ASP A 466 10.11 -7.79 6.04
CA ASP A 466 10.18 -7.11 4.75
C ASP A 466 10.26 -8.10 3.57
N LEU A 467 10.98 -9.22 3.73
CA LEU A 467 11.07 -10.25 2.69
C LEU A 467 9.73 -10.96 2.45
N GLU A 468 9.02 -11.32 3.53
CA GLU A 468 7.73 -12.01 3.43
C GLU A 468 6.63 -11.11 2.89
N MET A 469 6.65 -9.83 3.26
CA MET A 469 5.78 -8.80 2.69
C MET A 469 5.99 -8.72 1.16
N ASN A 470 7.23 -8.52 0.73
CA ASN A 470 7.53 -8.38 -0.70
C ASN A 470 7.20 -9.65 -1.51
N LEU A 471 7.23 -10.83 -0.88
CA LEU A 471 6.97 -12.10 -1.54
C LEU A 471 5.48 -12.46 -1.59
N LEU A 472 4.84 -12.57 -0.43
CA LEU A 472 3.47 -13.10 -0.32
C LEU A 472 2.41 -12.01 -0.35
N GLU A 473 2.61 -10.89 0.35
CA GLU A 473 1.61 -9.81 0.39
C GLU A 473 1.35 -9.27 -1.02
N ILE A 474 2.43 -8.96 -1.75
CA ILE A 474 2.34 -8.49 -3.14
C ILE A 474 1.72 -9.54 -4.06
N PHE A 475 2.10 -10.81 -3.90
CA PHE A 475 1.56 -11.91 -4.69
C PHE A 475 0.04 -12.05 -4.50
N PHE A 476 -0.44 -12.02 -3.26
CA PHE A 476 -1.87 -12.10 -2.97
C PHE A 476 -2.63 -10.88 -3.52
N LEU A 477 -2.08 -9.68 -3.34
CA LEU A 477 -2.67 -8.46 -3.89
C LEU A 477 -2.75 -8.49 -5.42
N GLU A 478 -1.70 -8.95 -6.09
CA GLU A 478 -1.68 -9.09 -7.56
C GLU A 478 -2.80 -10.02 -8.03
N TYR A 479 -2.93 -11.20 -7.42
CA TYR A 479 -3.92 -12.21 -7.84
C TYR A 479 -5.35 -11.86 -7.45
N GLU A 480 -5.56 -11.08 -6.39
CA GLU A 480 -6.85 -10.46 -6.08
C GLU A 480 -7.28 -9.53 -7.21
N GLN A 481 -6.43 -8.55 -7.55
CA GLN A 481 -6.73 -7.55 -8.57
C GLN A 481 -6.83 -8.18 -9.96
N TYR A 482 -6.04 -9.22 -10.25
CA TYR A 482 -6.09 -9.93 -11.53
C TYR A 482 -7.37 -10.76 -11.65
N SER A 483 -7.85 -11.36 -10.56
CA SER A 483 -9.16 -12.04 -10.55
C SER A 483 -10.31 -11.07 -10.87
N SER A 484 -10.24 -9.86 -10.30
CA SER A 484 -11.22 -8.79 -10.55
C SER A 484 -11.26 -8.31 -12.01
N CYS A 485 -10.17 -8.47 -12.76
CA CYS A 485 -10.08 -8.09 -14.17
C CYS A 485 -10.92 -8.97 -15.11
N PHE A 486 -11.37 -10.16 -14.67
CA PHE A 486 -12.31 -11.01 -15.43
C PHE A 486 -13.72 -10.42 -15.54
N ARG A 487 -14.06 -9.41 -14.73
CA ARG A 487 -15.39 -8.76 -14.75
C ARG A 487 -15.73 -8.21 -16.14
N LEU A 488 -14.77 -7.61 -16.83
CA LEU A 488 -15.00 -7.00 -18.15
C LEU A 488 -15.26 -8.07 -19.24
N PRO A 489 -14.39 -9.09 -19.43
CA PRO A 489 -14.66 -10.21 -20.35
C PRO A 489 -16.01 -10.90 -20.13
N PHE A 490 -16.38 -11.14 -18.86
CA PHE A 490 -17.66 -11.75 -18.49
C PHE A 490 -18.85 -10.86 -18.86
N ASN A 491 -18.80 -9.58 -18.53
CA ASN A 491 -19.86 -8.64 -18.91
C ASN A 491 -20.03 -8.56 -20.44
N HIS A 492 -18.94 -8.63 -21.20
CA HIS A 492 -19.01 -8.59 -22.66
C HIS A 492 -19.61 -9.89 -23.25
N ARG A 493 -19.35 -11.04 -22.63
CA ARG A 493 -20.02 -12.31 -22.95
C ARG A 493 -21.52 -12.19 -22.72
N ASP A 494 -21.91 -11.81 -21.51
CA ASP A 494 -23.32 -11.76 -21.09
C ASP A 494 -24.11 -10.81 -22.01
N ARG A 495 -23.56 -9.63 -22.31
CA ARG A 495 -24.16 -8.69 -23.29
C ARG A 495 -24.27 -9.26 -24.70
N SER A 496 -23.33 -10.10 -25.12
CA SER A 496 -23.37 -10.71 -26.45
C SER A 496 -24.40 -11.86 -26.52
N GLN A 497 -24.55 -12.62 -25.44
CA GLN A 497 -25.58 -13.66 -25.31
C GLN A 497 -26.99 -13.06 -25.29
N ILE A 498 -27.20 -11.97 -24.53
CA ILE A 498 -28.49 -11.25 -24.51
C ILE A 498 -28.88 -10.80 -25.93
N LYS A 499 -27.95 -10.17 -26.65
CA LYS A 499 -28.19 -9.71 -28.03
C LYS A 499 -28.50 -10.85 -29.00
N TYR A 500 -27.86 -12.01 -28.82
CA TYR A 500 -28.18 -13.20 -29.61
C TYR A 500 -29.62 -13.66 -29.35
N HIS A 501 -30.02 -13.79 -28.09
CA HIS A 501 -31.39 -14.20 -27.74
C HIS A 501 -32.44 -13.19 -28.22
N GLU A 502 -32.17 -11.88 -28.13
CA GLU A 502 -33.05 -10.84 -28.68
C GLU A 502 -33.23 -10.96 -30.20
N ALA A 503 -32.14 -11.24 -30.92
CA ALA A 503 -32.18 -11.44 -32.37
C ALA A 503 -32.97 -12.72 -32.73
N GLU A 504 -32.76 -13.81 -32.00
CA GLU A 504 -33.45 -15.09 -32.19
C GLU A 504 -34.97 -14.96 -31.95
N GLN A 505 -35.37 -14.29 -30.87
CA GLN A 505 -36.79 -14.00 -30.60
C GLN A 505 -37.40 -13.10 -31.67
N SER A 506 -36.65 -12.10 -32.14
CA SER A 506 -37.10 -11.22 -33.23
C SER A 506 -37.33 -12.01 -34.52
N GLN A 507 -36.42 -12.91 -34.89
CA GLN A 507 -36.59 -13.80 -36.05
C GLN A 507 -37.83 -14.68 -35.90
N LEU A 508 -38.00 -15.37 -34.76
CA LEU A 508 -39.17 -16.23 -34.49
C LEU A 508 -40.49 -15.45 -34.57
N SER A 509 -40.50 -14.21 -34.09
CA SER A 509 -41.69 -13.36 -34.15
C SER A 509 -42.03 -12.93 -35.58
N LEU A 510 -41.03 -12.72 -36.44
CA LEU A 510 -41.20 -12.40 -37.86
C LEU A 510 -41.68 -13.62 -38.64
N GLU A 511 -41.14 -14.81 -38.36
CA GLU A 511 -41.58 -16.07 -38.97
C GLU A 511 -43.07 -16.33 -38.71
N LYS A 512 -43.54 -16.06 -37.48
CA LYS A 512 -44.97 -16.21 -37.11
C LYS A 512 -45.90 -15.20 -37.77
N LYS A 513 -45.39 -14.01 -38.14
CA LYS A 513 -46.18 -12.91 -38.72
C LYS A 513 -46.07 -12.83 -40.24
N SER A 514 -45.16 -13.57 -40.85
CA SER A 514 -44.90 -13.53 -42.29
C SER A 514 -46.09 -14.03 -43.08
N SER A 515 -46.54 -13.21 -44.03
CA SER A 515 -47.60 -13.56 -44.98
C SER A 515 -47.05 -14.23 -46.26
N GLY A 516 -45.72 -14.39 -46.35
CA GLY A 516 -45.04 -14.87 -47.55
C GLY A 516 -44.79 -13.79 -48.62
N SER A 517 -45.04 -12.52 -48.31
CA SER A 517 -44.74 -11.41 -49.23
C SER A 517 -43.23 -11.26 -49.49
N GLU A 518 -42.86 -10.71 -50.64
CA GLU A 518 -41.44 -10.50 -51.01
C GLU A 518 -40.69 -9.63 -49.99
N LYS A 519 -41.35 -8.59 -49.45
CA LYS A 519 -40.82 -7.76 -48.35
C LYS A 519 -40.67 -8.52 -47.04
N ASP A 520 -41.56 -9.46 -46.73
CA ASP A 520 -41.44 -10.30 -45.52
C ASP A 520 -40.29 -11.29 -45.65
N ASN A 521 -40.06 -11.83 -46.85
CA ASN A 521 -38.92 -12.70 -47.15
C ASN A 521 -37.59 -11.96 -47.01
N GLU A 522 -37.46 -10.73 -47.53
CA GLU A 522 -36.25 -9.91 -47.38
C GLU A 522 -35.97 -9.56 -45.91
N ARG A 523 -37.02 -9.24 -45.12
CA ARG A 523 -36.90 -9.00 -43.68
C ARG A 523 -36.44 -10.25 -42.94
N LEU A 524 -36.96 -11.42 -43.31
CA LEU A 524 -36.60 -12.68 -42.70
C LEU A 524 -35.15 -13.09 -43.03
N GLU A 525 -34.69 -12.87 -44.27
CA GLU A 525 -33.30 -13.05 -44.70
C GLU A 525 -32.35 -12.20 -43.85
N ASN A 526 -32.66 -10.91 -43.68
CA ASN A 526 -31.87 -9.98 -42.87
C ASN A 526 -31.86 -10.39 -41.38
N ALA A 527 -33.00 -10.85 -40.85
CA ALA A 527 -33.09 -11.36 -39.48
C ALA A 527 -32.23 -12.62 -39.28
N ARG A 528 -32.27 -13.58 -40.22
CA ARG A 528 -31.42 -14.78 -40.19
C ARG A 528 -29.93 -14.44 -40.22
N LYS A 529 -29.54 -13.48 -41.05
CA LYS A 529 -28.16 -12.98 -41.10
C LYS A 529 -27.73 -12.37 -39.77
N LEU A 530 -28.59 -11.54 -39.16
CA LEU A 530 -28.31 -10.93 -37.86
C LEU A 530 -28.18 -11.98 -36.74
N VAL A 531 -29.07 -12.98 -36.71
CA VAL A 531 -28.99 -14.10 -35.75
C VAL A 531 -27.69 -14.88 -35.94
N SER A 532 -27.30 -15.18 -37.18
CA SER A 532 -26.04 -15.86 -37.48
C SER A 532 -24.82 -15.06 -37.00
N GLU A 533 -24.77 -13.75 -37.27
CA GLU A 533 -23.66 -12.89 -36.86
C GLU A 533 -23.57 -12.72 -35.33
N THR A 534 -24.72 -12.50 -34.67
CA THR A 534 -24.77 -12.35 -33.21
C THR A 534 -24.44 -13.65 -32.48
N LYS A 535 -24.87 -14.80 -33.03
CA LYS A 535 -24.50 -16.13 -32.54
C LYS A 535 -23.00 -16.36 -32.64
N GLN A 536 -22.42 -16.17 -33.82
CA GLN A 536 -20.98 -16.33 -34.04
C GLN A 536 -20.17 -15.48 -33.05
N LYS A 537 -20.59 -14.24 -32.84
CA LYS A 537 -19.96 -13.34 -31.88
C LYS A 537 -20.06 -13.88 -30.45
N ALA A 538 -21.25 -14.27 -30.00
CA ALA A 538 -21.47 -14.79 -28.65
C ALA A 538 -20.65 -16.07 -28.39
N ASP A 539 -20.58 -16.95 -29.38
CA ASP A 539 -19.83 -18.20 -29.32
C ASP A 539 -18.32 -17.92 -29.25
N THR A 540 -17.82 -17.06 -30.13
CA THR A 540 -16.39 -16.68 -30.16
C THR A 540 -15.96 -16.10 -28.82
N ILE A 541 -16.75 -15.20 -28.23
CA ILE A 541 -16.44 -14.58 -26.94
C ILE A 541 -16.50 -15.60 -25.79
N THR A 542 -17.42 -16.55 -25.86
CA THR A 542 -17.51 -17.67 -24.90
C THR A 542 -16.22 -18.48 -24.92
N TYR A 543 -15.71 -18.80 -26.11
CA TYR A 543 -14.43 -19.51 -26.26
C TYR A 543 -13.23 -18.71 -25.79
N ILE A 544 -13.19 -17.41 -26.06
CA ILE A 544 -12.14 -16.52 -25.54
C ILE A 544 -12.12 -16.58 -24.01
N ASN A 545 -13.27 -16.44 -23.34
CA ASN A 545 -13.33 -16.48 -21.88
C ASN A 545 -12.81 -17.81 -21.30
N LEU A 546 -13.09 -18.93 -21.95
CA LEU A 546 -12.60 -20.25 -21.50
C LEU A 546 -11.09 -20.36 -21.62
N VAL A 547 -10.55 -19.88 -22.73
CA VAL A 547 -9.10 -19.91 -22.99
C VAL A 547 -8.36 -18.99 -22.02
N GLU A 548 -8.91 -17.80 -21.76
CA GLU A 548 -8.39 -16.86 -20.76
C GLU A 548 -8.43 -17.47 -19.35
N GLY A 549 -9.53 -18.15 -19.00
CA GLY A 549 -9.65 -18.86 -17.73
C GLY A 549 -8.63 -19.99 -17.58
N GLU A 550 -8.39 -20.78 -18.63
CA GLU A 550 -7.37 -21.83 -18.63
C GLU A 550 -5.94 -21.27 -18.58
N TYR A 551 -5.67 -20.18 -19.31
CA TYR A 551 -4.40 -19.46 -19.22
C TYR A 551 -4.15 -18.97 -17.80
N PHE A 552 -5.12 -18.27 -17.20
CA PHE A 552 -5.02 -17.77 -15.83
C PHE A 552 -4.86 -18.90 -14.80
N ARG A 553 -5.57 -20.02 -14.98
CA ARG A 553 -5.43 -21.19 -14.11
C ARG A 553 -4.00 -21.74 -14.13
N LYS A 554 -3.41 -21.89 -15.32
CA LYS A 554 -2.02 -22.37 -15.48
C LYS A 554 -1.01 -21.38 -14.91
N LEU A 555 -1.20 -20.10 -15.19
CA LEU A 555 -0.36 -19.00 -14.68
C LEU A 555 -0.36 -19.00 -13.16
N ARG A 556 -1.54 -19.00 -12.55
CA ARG A 556 -1.73 -19.06 -11.11
C ARG A 556 -1.07 -20.29 -10.48
N ALA A 557 -1.25 -21.46 -11.07
CA ALA A 557 -0.65 -22.69 -10.55
C ALA A 557 0.88 -22.65 -10.56
N ARG A 558 1.48 -22.16 -11.66
CA ARG A 558 2.93 -21.97 -11.79
C ARG A 558 3.45 -21.01 -10.72
N ASP A 559 2.88 -19.83 -10.64
CA ASP A 559 3.38 -18.78 -9.75
C ASP A 559 3.15 -19.14 -8.28
N THR A 560 1.99 -19.73 -7.93
CA THR A 560 1.72 -20.19 -6.56
C THR A 560 2.77 -21.18 -6.11
N LYS A 561 3.14 -22.15 -6.96
CA LYS A 561 4.18 -23.13 -6.66
C LYS A 561 5.53 -22.44 -6.40
N GLU A 562 5.93 -21.51 -7.26
CA GLU A 562 7.20 -20.79 -7.13
C GLU A 562 7.24 -19.93 -5.84
N LYS A 563 6.17 -19.18 -5.56
CA LYS A 563 6.10 -18.28 -4.41
C LYS A 563 6.02 -19.03 -3.09
N LEU A 564 5.27 -20.13 -3.03
CA LEU A 564 5.22 -20.98 -1.82
C LEU A 564 6.57 -21.66 -1.56
N ASN A 565 7.25 -22.15 -2.59
CA ASN A 565 8.61 -22.69 -2.44
C ASN A 565 9.57 -21.63 -1.90
N SER A 566 9.57 -20.44 -2.52
CA SER A 566 10.41 -19.31 -2.08
C SER A 566 10.11 -18.91 -0.63
N TYR A 567 8.84 -18.96 -0.21
CA TYR A 567 8.44 -18.65 1.15
C TYR A 567 8.97 -19.69 2.15
N VAL A 568 8.85 -20.98 1.83
CA VAL A 568 9.39 -22.06 2.67
C VAL A 568 10.91 -21.92 2.79
N ASP A 569 11.62 -21.63 1.69
CA ASP A 569 13.06 -21.41 1.70
C ASP A 569 13.46 -20.23 2.58
N LEU A 570 12.69 -19.13 2.55
CA LEU A 570 12.89 -17.99 3.44
C LEU A 570 12.72 -18.38 4.92
N LYS A 571 11.71 -19.19 5.26
CA LYS A 571 11.50 -19.69 6.63
C LYS A 571 12.64 -20.60 7.09
N LEU A 572 13.05 -21.56 6.25
CA LEU A 572 14.16 -22.46 6.54
C LEU A 572 15.45 -21.68 6.78
N LYS A 573 15.72 -20.66 5.95
CA LYS A 573 16.88 -19.79 6.10
C LYS A 573 16.84 -19.01 7.42
N LEU A 574 15.70 -18.42 7.78
CA LEU A 574 15.55 -17.71 9.05
C LEU A 574 15.84 -18.64 10.24
N TYR A 575 15.21 -19.82 10.29
CA TYR A 575 15.41 -20.72 11.41
C TYR A 575 16.84 -21.28 11.45
N GLY A 576 17.45 -21.56 10.29
CA GLY A 576 18.86 -21.92 10.18
C GLY A 576 19.79 -20.84 10.75
N ASP A 577 19.57 -19.59 10.36
CA ASP A 577 20.33 -18.43 10.86
C ASP A 577 20.19 -18.30 12.39
N LEU A 578 18.97 -18.44 12.93
CA LEU A 578 18.71 -18.37 14.38
C LEU A 578 19.43 -19.51 15.14
N ILE A 579 19.37 -20.74 14.62
CA ILE A 579 20.09 -21.88 15.20
C ILE A 579 21.59 -21.59 15.26
N GLN A 580 22.19 -21.06 14.19
CA GLN A 580 23.61 -20.70 14.18
C GLN A 580 23.94 -19.61 15.20
N ILE A 581 23.12 -18.56 15.29
CA ILE A 581 23.30 -17.44 16.23
C ILE A 581 23.35 -17.93 17.68
N PHE A 582 22.41 -18.80 18.09
CA PHE A 582 22.37 -19.30 19.46
C PHE A 582 23.36 -20.43 19.73
N THR A 583 23.72 -21.23 18.71
CA THR A 583 24.79 -22.24 18.82
C THR A 583 26.13 -21.59 19.14
N LYS A 584 26.43 -20.43 18.55
CA LYS A 584 27.64 -19.67 18.87
C LYS A 584 27.70 -19.26 20.35
N ALA A 585 26.60 -18.77 20.91
CA ALA A 585 26.50 -18.43 22.33
C ALA A 585 26.65 -19.66 23.21
N LYS A 586 25.96 -20.77 22.88
CA LYS A 586 26.07 -22.06 23.59
C LYS A 586 27.52 -22.54 23.66
N ASN A 587 28.25 -22.51 22.54
CA ASN A 587 29.64 -22.94 22.48
C ASN A 587 30.58 -22.07 23.34
N MET A 588 30.27 -20.78 23.52
CA MET A 588 31.03 -19.92 24.44
C MET A 588 30.79 -20.30 25.90
N ILE A 589 29.55 -20.62 26.26
CA ILE A 589 29.18 -21.03 27.62
C ILE A 589 29.85 -22.36 27.98
N GLN A 590 29.83 -23.32 27.06
CA GLN A 590 30.44 -24.64 27.28
C GLN A 590 31.97 -24.63 27.45
N LYS A 591 32.64 -23.55 27.02
CA LYS A 591 34.09 -23.37 27.20
C LYS A 591 34.45 -22.71 28.53
N ILE A 592 33.46 -22.36 29.36
CA ILE A 592 33.71 -21.84 30.70
C ILE A 592 34.08 -23.02 31.58
N ASP A 593 35.31 -23.01 32.07
CA ASP A 593 35.82 -23.98 33.03
C ASP A 593 35.35 -23.59 34.44
N LEU A 594 34.70 -24.52 35.13
CA LEU A 594 34.11 -24.34 36.46
C LEU A 594 34.81 -25.18 37.55
N ASP A 595 35.69 -26.10 37.16
CA ASP A 595 36.24 -27.15 38.04
C ASP A 595 37.54 -26.73 38.77
N ASP A 596 37.86 -25.43 38.79
CA ASP A 596 39.09 -24.85 39.32
C ASP A 596 38.82 -23.54 40.07
#